data_AF-A0A9E6EZ61-F1
#
_entry.id   AF-A0A9E6EZ61-F1
#
_cell.length_a   1.000
_cell.length_b   1.000
_cell.length_c   1.000
_cell.angle_alpha   90.00
_cell.angle_beta   90.00
_cell.angle_gamma   90.00
#
_symmetry.space_group_name_H-M   'P 1'
#
loop_
_entity.id
_entity.type
_entity.pdbx_description
1 polymer ?
#
loop_
_entity_poly.entity_id
_entity_poly.type
_entity_poly.pdbx_seq_one_letter_code
_entity_poly.pdbx_strand_id
1 'polypeptide(L)' 'IGAFLNVKINASGLKDKEFANNIIAKGKEIEEKTISLEKVILDLVNGKI' A
#
# COMPACT_ATOMS: atom_id res chain seq x y z
N ILE A 1 -3.15 -3.11 4.41
CA ILE A 1 -1.71 -3.16 4.75
C ILE A 1 -1.06 -4.53 4.42
N GLY A 2 -1.70 -5.68 4.69
CA GLY A 2 -1.11 -7.00 4.37
C GLY A 2 -0.74 -7.25 2.90
N ALA A 3 -1.48 -6.67 1.94
CA ALA A 3 -1.19 -6.82 0.52
C ALA A 3 0.18 -6.21 0.12
N PHE A 4 0.53 -5.02 0.63
CA PHE A 4 1.83 -4.41 0.36
C PHE A 4 2.98 -5.19 0.97
N LEU A 5 2.78 -5.82 2.13
CA LEU A 5 3.76 -6.73 2.72
C LEU A 5 4.08 -7.90 1.78
N ASN A 6 3.05 -8.51 1.17
CA ASN A 6 3.25 -9.58 0.18
C ASN A 6 4.05 -9.10 -1.04
N VAL A 7 3.82 -7.87 -1.50
CA VAL A 7 4.59 -7.25 -2.58
C VAL A 7 6.06 -7.13 -2.20
N LYS A 8 6.36 -6.63 -0.99
CA LYS A 8 7.75 -6.51 -0.51
C LYS A 8 8.45 -7.86 -0.42
N ILE A 9 7.77 -8.89 0.11
CA ILE A 9 8.32 -10.24 0.24
C ILE A 9 8.71 -10.76 -1.15
N ASN A 10 7.79 -10.71 -2.11
CA ASN A 10 8.05 -11.18 -3.47
C ASN A 10 9.15 -10.36 -4.18
N ALA A 11 9.12 -9.03 -4.04
CA ALA A 11 10.11 -8.14 -4.66
C ALA A 11 11.53 -8.35 -4.10
N SER A 12 11.67 -8.74 -2.83
CA SER A 12 12.98 -9.01 -2.22
C SER A 12 13.75 -10.14 -2.93
N GLY A 13 13.03 -11.11 -3.49
CA GLY A 13 13.59 -12.25 -4.21
C GLY A 13 13.98 -11.95 -5.67
N LEU A 14 13.67 -10.77 -6.20
CA LEU A 14 13.98 -10.41 -7.57
C LEU A 14 15.44 -10.03 -7.75
N LYS A 15 16.06 -10.52 -8.83
CA LYS A 15 17.42 -10.17 -9.24
C LYS A 15 17.48 -8.77 -9.87
N ASP A 16 16.46 -8.42 -10.65
CA ASP A 16 16.30 -7.08 -11.20
C ASP A 16 15.87 -6.11 -10.09
N LYS A 17 16.83 -5.34 -9.59
CA LYS A 17 16.62 -4.42 -8.48
C LYS A 17 15.92 -3.13 -8.89
N GLU A 18 16.06 -2.70 -10.14
CA GLU A 18 15.37 -1.52 -10.63
C GLU A 18 13.86 -1.79 -10.72
N PHE A 19 13.49 -2.92 -11.31
CA PHE A 19 12.11 -3.36 -11.35
C PHE A 19 11.54 -3.58 -9.94
N ALA A 20 12.30 -4.26 -9.06
CA ALA A 20 11.86 -4.48 -7.67
C ALA A 20 11.56 -3.17 -6.94
N ASN A 21 12.45 -2.17 -7.06
CA ASN A 21 12.29 -0.87 -6.43
C ASN A 21 11.08 -0.12 -7.01
N ASN A 22 10.86 -0.18 -8.33
CA ASN A 22 9.70 0.42 -8.98
C ASN A 22 8.37 -0.18 -8.47
N ILE A 23 8.30 -1.51 -8.34
CA ILE A 23 7.10 -2.19 -7.82
C ILE A 23 6.87 -1.87 -6.35
N ILE A 24 7.92 -1.81 -5.53
CA ILE A 24 7.81 -1.42 -4.11
C ILE A 24 7.31 0.03 -4.00
N ALA A 25 7.82 0.96 -4.81
CA ALA A 25 7.40 2.36 -4.80
C ALA A 25 5.91 2.50 -5.16
N LYS A 26 5.46 1.83 -6.23
CA LYS A 26 4.04 1.80 -6.63
C LYS A 26 3.15 1.18 -5.55
N GLY A 27 3.60 0.08 -4.94
CA GLY A 27 2.87 -0.58 -3.85
C GLY A 27 2.69 0.33 -2.63
N LYS A 28 3.73 1.09 -2.27
CA LYS A 28 3.70 2.05 -1.17
C LYS A 28 2.70 3.19 -1.44
N GLU A 29 2.73 3.75 -2.65
CA GLU A 29 1.79 4.81 -3.05
C GLU A 29 0.32 4.35 -2.94
N ILE A 30 0.03 3.12 -3.37
CA ILE A 30 -1.32 2.54 -3.27
C ILE A 30 -1.73 2.37 -1.80
N GLU A 31 -0.82 1.87 -0.96
CA GLU A 31 -1.09 1.69 0.47
C GLU A 31 -1.39 3.02 1.16
N GLU A 32 -0.57 4.04 0.95
CA GLU A 32 -0.76 5.36 1.56
C GLU A 32 -2.09 6.00 1.13
N LYS A 33 -2.43 5.94 -0.16
CA LYS A 33 -3.73 6.42 -0.66
C LYS A 33 -4.90 5.65 -0.05
N THR A 34 -4.77 4.34 0.08
CA THR A 34 -5.81 3.50 0.68
C THR A 34 -6.04 3.85 2.14
N ILE A 35 -4.97 4.00 2.94
CA ILE A 35 -5.06 4.42 4.35
C ILE A 35 -5.71 5.80 4.47
N SER A 36 -5.34 6.74 3.60
CA SER A 36 -5.93 8.08 3.60
C SER A 36 -7.44 8.05 3.31
N LEU A 37 -7.86 7.28 2.30
CA LEU A 37 -9.28 7.12 1.96
C LEU A 37 -10.05 6.38 3.04
N GLU A 38 -9.49 5.30 3.60
CA GLU A 38 -10.07 4.55 4.71
C GLU A 38 -10.36 5.47 5.89
N LYS A 39 -9.40 6.31 6.28
CA LYS A 39 -9.59 7.29 7.34
C LYS A 39 -10.75 8.23 7.06
N VAL A 40 -10.80 8.82 5.87
CA VAL A 40 -11.89 9.73 5.47
C VAL A 40 -13.26 9.03 5.53
N ILE A 41 -13.33 7.79 5.05
CA ILE A 41 -14.57 7.01 5.06
C ILE A 41 -15.02 6.72 6.50
N LEU A 42 -14.10 6.30 7.37
CA LEU A 42 -14.41 6.04 8.78
C LEU A 42 -14.87 7.31 9.51
N ASP A 43 -14.21 8.43 9.28
CA ASP A 43 -14.61 9.72 9.87
C ASP A 43 -16.03 10.13 9.44
N LEU A 44 -16.36 9.92 8.16
CA LEU A 44 -17.71 10.18 7.62
C LEU A 44 -18.78 9.27 8.20
N VAL A 45 -18.46 7.99 8.45
CA VAL A 45 -19.39 7.02 9.05
C VAL A 45 -19.60 7.33 10.52
N ASN A 46 -18.51 7.55 11.27
CA ASN A 46 -18.56 7.86 12.70
C ASN A 46 -19.24 9.20 12.96
N GLY A 47 -19.15 10.18 12.06
CA GLY A 47 -19.90 11.43 12.17
C GLY A 47 -21.42 11.29 12.02
N LYS A 48 -21.92 10.11 11.63
CA LYS A 48 -23.36 9.82 11.46
C LYS A 48 -23.94 8.90 12.55
N ILE A 49 -23.11 8.41 13.47
CA ILE A 49 -23.50 7.55 14.60
C ILE A 49 -23.29 8.32 15.89
#